data_AF-A0A1Y4JDH0-F1
#
_entry.id   AF-A0A1Y4JDH0-F1
#
_cell.length_a   1.000
_cell.length_b   1.000
_cell.length_c   1.000
_cell.angle_alpha   90.00
_cell.angle_beta   90.00
_cell.angle_gamma   90.00
#
_symmetry.space_group_name_H-M   'P 1'
#
loop_
_entity.id
_entity.type
_entity.pdbx_description
1 polymer ?
#
loop_
_entity_poly.entity_id
_entity_poly.type
_entity_poly.pdbx_seq_one_letter_code
_entity_poly.pdbx_strand_id
1 'polypeptide(L)'
;MPDKLNHVDYRWYVVRTKRHQEGKLVELLEKQKAQTKNILEIYAPTHTTVNVHQDSDDRQKPLFAGIVFVLATQNALMSFMKEHSKDADIQYERKKEKGERTRMCVIPESQMRAFRDYNENYADKVIVLERPYSDYAFNTKTGEPNEIVRVVDGPLAGCEGYICRFRHGKRLVFQVQGFEPGSWLTVSCPKAWDLHVVRLHNMEGDRLSVGTEKGRAVDLLAGILQACGYGERTLQMLYGIIDRLVVKPSLVSLCKELHAHGDTALSQRLARMTGTEAELVINLVRYEHNNPGYVKANWSKLTLRPFLTPTAGVEMEEGKTGVEFHHKDFTEIIRKVDIKEEAYLPSLQKDETITTTYYAHIGMMEDKDKEESTYFANWDGFLQEYFLTAGKANEKLVAGTVEAVPDGAANAEREKLIESFRNYAPTLYKVLTDADSAVKAVQDFKVGEDTLGALAIRSSAQEKDAAKDKLIQTCVRICKEINTTNHLAIWRRYLRTVWLHN
;
A
#
# COMPACT_ATOMS: atom_id res chain seq x y z
N MET A 1 -50.90 -0.96 -30.28
CA MET A 1 -50.02 0.08 -30.88
C MET A 1 -48.59 -0.44 -30.85
N PRO A 2 -47.83 -0.41 -31.95
CA PRO A 2 -46.43 -0.82 -31.96
C PRO A 2 -45.63 0.15 -31.08
N ASP A 3 -44.83 -0.40 -30.19
CA ASP A 3 -44.03 0.30 -29.20
C ASP A 3 -42.95 1.15 -29.90
N LYS A 4 -43.22 2.45 -30.05
CA LYS A 4 -42.37 3.41 -30.80
C LYS A 4 -40.96 3.56 -30.20
N LEU A 5 -40.73 3.10 -28.97
CA LEU A 5 -39.43 3.16 -28.28
C LEU A 5 -38.43 2.10 -28.80
N ASN A 6 -38.89 0.99 -29.39
CA ASN A 6 -38.01 -0.12 -29.82
C ASN A 6 -37.30 0.08 -31.17
N HIS A 7 -37.43 1.27 -31.79
CA HIS A 7 -36.86 1.57 -33.11
C HIS A 7 -35.71 2.58 -33.09
N VAL A 8 -35.44 3.24 -31.96
CA VAL A 8 -34.40 4.27 -31.82
C VAL A 8 -33.43 4.01 -30.67
N ASP A 9 -33.78 3.13 -29.73
CA ASP A 9 -32.92 2.74 -28.61
C ASP A 9 -31.88 1.70 -29.03
N TYR A 10 -30.66 2.16 -29.29
CA TYR A 10 -29.51 1.28 -29.54
C TYR A 10 -28.90 0.79 -28.23
N ARG A 11 -28.70 -0.52 -28.14
CA ARG A 11 -28.13 -1.19 -26.97
C ARG A 11 -27.18 -2.29 -27.41
N TRP A 12 -26.16 -2.58 -26.60
CA TRP A 12 -25.30 -3.73 -26.81
C TRP A 12 -25.97 -4.99 -26.30
N TYR A 13 -26.22 -5.93 -27.20
CA TYR A 13 -26.76 -7.25 -26.89
C TYR A 13 -25.69 -8.32 -26.99
N VAL A 14 -25.86 -9.40 -26.23
CA VAL A 14 -24.98 -10.58 -26.28
C VAL A 14 -25.65 -11.67 -27.11
N VAL A 15 -25.02 -12.04 -28.22
CA VAL A 15 -25.45 -13.11 -29.12
C VAL A 15 -24.50 -14.30 -28.94
N ARG A 16 -25.07 -15.48 -28.72
CA ARG A 16 -24.37 -16.75 -28.56
C ARG A 16 -24.33 -17.51 -29.87
N THR A 17 -23.22 -18.18 -30.13
CA THR A 17 -23.09 -19.17 -31.21
C THR A 17 -22.27 -20.37 -30.74
N LYS A 18 -22.14 -21.39 -31.57
CA LYS A 18 -21.26 -22.53 -31.28
C LYS A 18 -19.81 -22.02 -31.19
N ARG A 19 -19.01 -22.61 -30.29
CA ARG A 19 -17.59 -22.26 -30.15
C ARG A 19 -16.88 -22.38 -31.51
N HIS A 20 -16.03 -21.41 -31.84
CA HIS A 20 -15.29 -21.33 -33.10
C HIS A 20 -16.16 -21.07 -34.34
N GLN A 21 -17.41 -20.62 -34.18
CA GLN A 21 -18.30 -20.17 -35.27
C GLN A 21 -18.56 -18.65 -35.23
N GLU A 22 -17.83 -17.91 -34.41
CA GLU A 22 -17.98 -16.47 -34.19
C GLU A 22 -17.77 -15.71 -35.50
N GLY A 23 -16.75 -16.06 -36.30
CA GLY A 23 -16.48 -15.44 -37.59
C GLY A 23 -17.64 -15.60 -38.59
N LYS A 24 -18.23 -16.81 -38.67
CA LYS A 24 -19.42 -17.07 -39.52
C LYS A 24 -20.61 -16.22 -39.08
N LEU A 25 -20.84 -16.09 -37.78
CA LEU A 25 -21.90 -15.25 -37.24
C LEU A 25 -21.66 -13.76 -37.54
N VAL A 26 -20.42 -13.27 -37.38
CA VAL A 26 -20.04 -11.90 -37.73
C VAL A 26 -20.30 -11.61 -39.20
N GLU A 27 -19.94 -12.52 -40.12
CA GLU A 27 -20.23 -12.35 -41.55
C GLU A 27 -21.73 -12.23 -41.86
N LEU A 28 -22.58 -13.02 -41.19
CA LEU A 28 -24.03 -12.94 -41.35
C LEU A 28 -24.58 -11.62 -40.83
N LEU A 29 -24.09 -11.17 -39.66
CA LEU A 29 -24.51 -9.91 -39.06
C LEU A 29 -24.06 -8.69 -39.90
N GLU A 30 -22.85 -8.71 -40.47
CA GLU A 30 -22.38 -7.62 -41.35
C GLU A 30 -23.20 -7.54 -42.65
N LYS A 31 -23.61 -8.69 -43.23
CA LYS A 31 -24.56 -8.71 -44.36
C LYS A 31 -25.91 -8.09 -43.96
N GLN A 32 -26.43 -8.41 -42.78
CA GLN A 32 -27.68 -7.85 -42.29
C GLN A 32 -27.58 -6.35 -42.01
N LYS A 33 -26.46 -5.90 -41.44
CA LYS A 33 -26.16 -4.49 -41.20
C LYS A 33 -26.10 -3.67 -42.48
N ALA A 34 -25.56 -4.24 -43.57
CA ALA A 34 -25.58 -3.59 -44.89
C ALA A 34 -27.01 -3.41 -45.44
N GLN A 35 -27.94 -4.29 -45.08
CA GLN A 35 -29.34 -4.25 -45.52
C GLN A 35 -30.25 -3.43 -44.60
N THR A 36 -29.95 -3.42 -43.30
CA THR A 36 -30.78 -2.83 -42.24
C THR A 36 -29.99 -1.80 -41.44
N LYS A 37 -30.36 -0.51 -41.52
CA LYS A 37 -29.68 0.60 -40.83
C LYS A 37 -29.76 0.59 -39.28
N ASN A 38 -30.34 -0.44 -38.68
CA ASN A 38 -30.63 -0.51 -37.25
C ASN A 38 -29.76 -1.53 -36.48
N ILE A 39 -28.70 -2.03 -37.13
CA ILE A 39 -27.53 -2.68 -36.51
C ILE A 39 -26.34 -1.78 -36.83
N LEU A 40 -25.63 -1.28 -35.81
CA LEU A 40 -24.56 -0.29 -35.98
C LEU A 40 -23.17 -0.93 -35.89
N GLU A 41 -22.95 -1.73 -34.85
CA GLU A 41 -21.65 -2.32 -34.56
C GLU A 41 -21.77 -3.79 -34.18
N ILE A 42 -20.75 -4.56 -34.57
CA ILE A 42 -20.61 -5.98 -34.28
C ILE A 42 -19.20 -6.15 -33.73
N TYR A 43 -19.07 -6.86 -32.61
CA TYR A 43 -17.80 -7.05 -31.93
C TYR A 43 -17.66 -8.50 -31.45
N ALA A 44 -16.56 -9.17 -31.83
CA ALA A 44 -16.24 -10.52 -31.40
C ALA A 44 -14.91 -10.54 -30.63
N PRO A 45 -14.90 -10.85 -29.32
CA PRO A 45 -13.70 -10.82 -28.50
C PRO A 45 -12.80 -12.05 -28.76
N THR A 46 -11.69 -11.87 -29.48
CA THR A 46 -10.80 -12.99 -29.87
C THR A 46 -9.49 -13.05 -29.09
N HIS A 47 -9.07 -11.94 -28.47
CA HIS A 47 -7.72 -11.80 -27.87
C HIS A 47 -7.59 -12.33 -26.43
N THR A 48 -8.65 -12.29 -25.61
CA THR A 48 -8.55 -12.82 -24.22
C THR A 48 -8.51 -14.33 -24.22
N THR A 49 -7.42 -14.92 -23.71
CA THR A 49 -7.23 -16.36 -23.58
C THR A 49 -7.04 -16.80 -22.12
N VAL A 50 -7.35 -18.07 -21.85
CA VAL A 50 -7.08 -18.74 -20.58
C VAL A 50 -6.29 -20.02 -20.82
N ASN A 51 -5.38 -20.34 -19.90
CA ASN A 51 -4.65 -21.60 -19.91
C ASN A 51 -5.57 -22.72 -19.44
N VAL A 52 -5.81 -23.72 -20.29
CA VAL A 52 -6.60 -24.90 -19.94
C VAL A 52 -5.64 -26.08 -19.83
N HIS A 53 -5.50 -26.64 -18.63
CA HIS A 53 -4.70 -27.84 -18.39
C HIS A 53 -5.59 -29.06 -18.63
N GLN A 54 -5.29 -29.86 -19.66
CA GLN A 54 -5.88 -31.18 -19.86
C GLN A 54 -4.75 -32.20 -20.02
N ASP A 55 -4.72 -33.21 -19.14
CA ASP A 55 -3.90 -34.43 -19.16
C ASP A 55 -2.79 -34.47 -20.21
N SER A 56 -1.72 -33.68 -19.97
CA SER A 56 -0.44 -33.56 -20.72
C SER A 56 -0.25 -32.43 -21.73
N ASP A 57 -1.22 -31.53 -21.96
CA ASP A 57 -1.04 -30.40 -22.88
C ASP A 57 -1.61 -29.08 -22.31
N ASP A 58 -0.74 -28.07 -22.21
CA ASP A 58 -1.09 -26.71 -21.79
C ASP A 58 -1.51 -25.91 -23.03
N ARG A 59 -2.83 -25.73 -23.24
CA ARG A 59 -3.35 -24.95 -24.38
C ARG A 59 -4.02 -23.66 -23.93
N GLN A 60 -3.69 -22.56 -24.61
CA GLN A 60 -4.44 -21.30 -24.52
C GLN A 60 -5.72 -21.42 -25.34
N LYS A 61 -6.88 -21.13 -24.73
CA LYS A 61 -8.18 -21.08 -25.39
C LYS A 61 -8.83 -19.71 -25.21
N PRO A 62 -9.56 -19.18 -26.22
CA PRO A 62 -10.31 -17.94 -26.05
C PRO A 62 -11.30 -18.05 -24.89
N LEU A 63 -11.25 -17.09 -23.97
CA LEU A 63 -12.12 -17.06 -22.79
C LEU A 63 -13.59 -16.86 -23.18
N PHE A 64 -13.84 -16.08 -24.24
CA PHE A 64 -15.18 -15.67 -24.69
C PHE A 64 -15.65 -16.41 -25.94
N ALA A 65 -15.21 -17.66 -26.11
CA ALA A 65 -15.66 -18.48 -27.24
C ALA A 65 -17.19 -18.65 -27.27
N GLY A 66 -17.76 -18.47 -28.46
CA GLY A 66 -19.18 -18.55 -28.77
C GLY A 66 -19.95 -17.27 -28.46
N ILE A 67 -19.29 -16.12 -28.34
CA ILE A 67 -19.92 -14.83 -28.01
C ILE A 67 -19.65 -13.79 -29.10
N VAL A 68 -20.69 -13.09 -29.52
CA VAL A 68 -20.63 -11.89 -30.38
C VAL A 68 -21.52 -10.81 -29.77
N PHE A 69 -20.99 -9.59 -29.66
CA PHE A 69 -21.73 -8.43 -29.20
C PHE A 69 -22.26 -7.62 -30.37
N VAL A 70 -23.51 -7.16 -30.26
CA VAL A 70 -24.17 -6.44 -31.34
C VAL A 70 -24.84 -5.17 -30.79
N LEU A 71 -24.42 -4.00 -31.29
CA LEU A 71 -25.08 -2.73 -31.02
C LEU A 71 -26.22 -2.55 -32.02
N ALA A 72 -27.45 -2.71 -31.56
CA ALA A 72 -28.63 -2.67 -32.43
C ALA A 72 -29.88 -2.18 -31.69
N THR A 73 -30.96 -1.99 -32.43
CA THR A 73 -32.31 -1.93 -31.84
C THR A 73 -32.84 -3.34 -31.61
N GLN A 74 -33.67 -3.53 -30.57
CA GLN A 74 -34.21 -4.84 -30.22
C GLN A 74 -34.97 -5.49 -31.39
N ASN A 75 -35.74 -4.69 -32.14
CA ASN A 75 -36.51 -5.16 -33.28
C ASN A 75 -35.62 -5.69 -34.41
N ALA A 76 -34.54 -4.98 -34.74
CA ALA A 76 -33.60 -5.40 -35.78
C ALA A 76 -32.92 -6.73 -35.43
N LEU A 77 -32.49 -6.86 -34.17
CA LEU A 77 -31.86 -8.09 -33.70
C LEU A 77 -32.85 -9.26 -33.70
N MET A 78 -34.08 -9.06 -33.23
CA MET A 78 -35.11 -10.11 -33.25
C MET A 78 -35.47 -10.59 -34.66
N SER A 79 -35.52 -9.68 -35.64
CA SER A 79 -35.74 -10.06 -37.03
C SER A 79 -34.59 -10.94 -37.56
N PHE A 80 -33.34 -10.54 -37.29
CA PHE A 80 -32.17 -11.36 -37.62
C PHE A 80 -32.23 -12.76 -37.00
N MET A 81 -32.60 -12.85 -35.71
CA MET A 81 -32.68 -14.15 -35.02
C MET A 81 -33.77 -15.08 -35.58
N LYS A 82 -34.87 -14.53 -36.11
CA LYS A 82 -35.92 -15.35 -36.74
C LYS A 82 -35.40 -16.03 -38.01
N GLU A 83 -34.60 -15.31 -38.79
CA GLU A 83 -34.02 -15.80 -40.04
C GLU A 83 -32.83 -16.76 -39.80
N HIS A 84 -32.06 -16.54 -38.72
CA HIS A 84 -30.83 -17.27 -38.42
C HIS A 84 -30.89 -18.10 -37.12
N SER A 85 -32.06 -18.59 -36.75
CA SER A 85 -32.31 -19.33 -35.49
C SER A 85 -31.48 -20.60 -35.27
N LYS A 86 -30.86 -21.16 -36.31
CA LYS A 86 -29.96 -22.33 -36.22
C LYS A 86 -28.48 -21.96 -36.00
N ASP A 87 -28.12 -20.70 -36.27
CA ASP A 87 -26.73 -20.23 -36.25
C ASP A 87 -26.42 -19.40 -34.99
N ALA A 88 -27.44 -18.86 -34.31
CA ALA A 88 -27.27 -17.99 -33.16
C ALA A 88 -28.43 -18.12 -32.14
N ASP A 89 -28.15 -17.75 -30.89
CA ASP A 89 -29.15 -17.56 -29.82
C ASP A 89 -28.92 -16.22 -29.08
N ILE A 90 -29.95 -15.61 -28.49
CA ILE A 90 -29.81 -14.40 -27.67
C ILE A 90 -29.55 -14.79 -26.21
N GLN A 91 -28.56 -14.17 -25.58
CA GLN A 91 -28.40 -14.29 -24.14
C GLN A 91 -29.51 -13.50 -23.43
N TYR A 92 -30.24 -14.18 -22.56
CA TYR A 92 -31.22 -13.55 -21.66
C TYR A 92 -30.67 -13.43 -20.24
N GLU A 93 -31.16 -12.43 -19.51
CA GLU A 93 -30.88 -12.25 -18.09
C GLU A 93 -31.51 -13.40 -17.28
N ARG A 94 -30.79 -13.85 -16.23
CA ARG A 94 -31.32 -14.85 -15.31
C ARG A 94 -32.39 -14.22 -14.43
N LYS A 95 -33.59 -14.79 -14.45
CA LYS A 95 -34.69 -14.38 -13.57
C LYS A 95 -34.29 -14.53 -12.10
N LYS A 96 -34.44 -13.47 -11.32
CA LYS A 96 -34.13 -13.49 -9.87
C LYS A 96 -35.36 -13.82 -9.04
N GLU A 97 -36.55 -13.47 -9.53
CA GLU A 97 -37.82 -13.69 -8.82
C GLU A 97 -38.88 -14.42 -9.67
N LYS A 98 -39.82 -15.09 -8.98
CA LYS A 98 -40.97 -15.73 -9.63
C LYS A 98 -41.91 -14.66 -10.18
N GLY A 99 -42.08 -14.63 -11.51
CA GLY A 99 -42.96 -13.68 -12.22
C GLY A 99 -42.24 -12.64 -13.06
N GLU A 100 -40.90 -12.55 -12.95
CA GLU A 100 -40.10 -11.61 -13.72
C GLU A 100 -40.13 -11.93 -15.23
N ARG A 101 -40.30 -10.90 -16.06
CA ARG A 101 -40.26 -11.03 -17.52
C ARG A 101 -38.84 -11.32 -17.97
N THR A 102 -38.68 -12.27 -18.90
CA THR A 102 -37.38 -12.56 -19.52
C THR A 102 -36.92 -11.34 -20.31
N ARG A 103 -35.75 -10.80 -19.98
CA ARG A 103 -35.13 -9.65 -20.66
C ARG A 103 -33.86 -10.08 -21.36
N MET A 104 -33.58 -9.49 -22.51
CA MET A 104 -32.30 -9.71 -23.20
C MET A 104 -31.19 -9.12 -22.36
N CYS A 105 -30.03 -9.78 -22.32
CA CYS A 105 -28.85 -9.26 -21.66
C CYS A 105 -28.35 -8.03 -22.43
N VAL A 106 -28.47 -6.86 -21.80
CA VAL A 106 -27.98 -5.59 -22.33
C VAL A 106 -26.75 -5.16 -21.57
N ILE A 107 -25.69 -4.81 -22.29
CA ILE A 107 -24.45 -4.30 -21.69
C ILE A 107 -24.46 -2.77 -21.77
N PRO A 108 -24.20 -2.06 -20.65
CA PRO A 108 -24.02 -0.61 -20.68
C PRO A 108 -22.91 -0.19 -21.64
N GLU A 109 -23.09 0.91 -22.37
CA GLU A 109 -22.10 1.44 -23.32
C GLU A 109 -20.72 1.67 -22.67
N SER A 110 -20.70 2.26 -21.47
CA SER A 110 -19.46 2.49 -20.72
C SER A 110 -18.73 1.17 -20.42
N GLN A 111 -19.48 0.13 -20.06
CA GLN A 111 -18.94 -1.19 -19.78
C GLN A 111 -18.43 -1.89 -21.02
N MET A 112 -19.18 -1.83 -22.13
CA MET A 112 -18.73 -2.39 -23.40
C MET A 112 -17.44 -1.72 -23.88
N ARG A 113 -17.34 -0.39 -23.73
CA ARG A 113 -16.13 0.36 -24.09
C ARG A 113 -14.92 -0.09 -23.27
N ALA A 114 -15.06 -0.19 -21.95
CA ALA A 114 -13.99 -0.65 -21.07
C ALA A 114 -13.57 -2.11 -21.37
N PHE A 115 -14.55 -2.99 -21.60
CA PHE A 115 -14.30 -4.38 -21.96
C PHE A 115 -13.57 -4.52 -23.32
N ARG A 116 -13.99 -3.77 -24.33
CA ARG A 116 -13.34 -3.72 -25.65
C ARG A 116 -11.91 -3.22 -25.53
N ASP A 117 -11.71 -2.11 -24.83
CA ASP A 117 -10.38 -1.55 -24.61
C ASP A 117 -9.46 -2.59 -23.94
N TYR A 118 -9.94 -3.25 -22.87
CA TYR A 118 -9.25 -4.36 -22.22
C TYR A 118 -8.87 -5.48 -23.22
N ASN A 119 -9.86 -6.02 -23.93
CA ASN A 119 -9.65 -7.17 -24.80
C ASN A 119 -8.73 -6.85 -25.98
N GLU A 120 -8.85 -5.67 -26.58
CA GLU A 120 -8.03 -5.30 -27.75
C GLU A 120 -6.60 -4.91 -27.38
N ASN A 121 -6.39 -4.24 -26.24
CA ASN A 121 -5.10 -3.59 -25.95
C ASN A 121 -4.26 -4.27 -24.85
N TYR A 122 -4.87 -5.14 -24.02
CA TYR A 122 -4.25 -5.64 -22.80
C TYR A 122 -4.35 -7.14 -22.56
N ALA A 123 -5.26 -7.83 -23.24
CA ALA A 123 -5.53 -9.25 -23.01
C ALA A 123 -4.30 -10.17 -23.14
N ASP A 124 -3.35 -9.79 -23.98
CA ASP A 124 -2.08 -10.49 -24.21
C ASP A 124 -1.01 -10.19 -23.14
N LYS A 125 -1.17 -9.10 -22.38
CA LYS A 125 -0.25 -8.63 -21.35
C LYS A 125 -0.60 -9.12 -19.95
N VAL A 126 -1.79 -9.68 -19.77
CA VAL A 126 -2.30 -10.12 -18.46
C VAL A 126 -2.80 -11.56 -18.50
N ILE A 127 -2.92 -12.16 -17.32
CA ILE A 127 -3.42 -13.52 -17.14
C ILE A 127 -4.68 -13.44 -16.27
N VAL A 128 -5.81 -13.91 -16.79
CA VAL A 128 -7.07 -14.03 -16.04
C VAL A 128 -6.90 -15.08 -14.93
N LEU A 129 -7.31 -14.73 -13.72
CA LEU A 129 -7.22 -15.55 -12.52
C LEU A 129 -8.59 -16.16 -12.18
N GLU A 130 -8.57 -17.38 -11.66
CA GLU A 130 -9.78 -18.10 -11.25
C GLU A 130 -10.38 -17.60 -9.94
N ARG A 131 -9.51 -17.17 -9.01
CA ARG A 131 -9.94 -16.69 -7.69
C ARG A 131 -10.46 -15.25 -7.76
N PRO A 132 -11.43 -14.88 -6.92
CA PRO A 132 -11.91 -13.50 -6.85
C PRO A 132 -10.81 -12.56 -6.38
N TYR A 133 -10.92 -11.28 -6.78
CA TYR A 133 -9.96 -10.24 -6.46
C TYR A 133 -9.68 -10.09 -4.95
N SER A 134 -10.72 -10.23 -4.12
CA SER A 134 -10.62 -10.14 -2.66
C SER A 134 -9.66 -11.15 -2.04
N ASP A 135 -9.48 -12.33 -2.66
CA ASP A 135 -8.55 -13.35 -2.16
C ASP A 135 -7.09 -12.89 -2.23
N TYR A 136 -6.80 -11.89 -3.07
CA TYR A 136 -5.47 -11.33 -3.27
C TYR A 136 -5.17 -10.14 -2.35
N ALA A 137 -6.12 -9.70 -1.53
CA ALA A 137 -5.89 -8.69 -0.50
C ALA A 137 -4.90 -9.19 0.58
N PHE A 138 -4.79 -10.51 0.77
CA PHE A 138 -3.92 -11.12 1.78
C PHE A 138 -2.94 -12.13 1.18
N ASN A 139 -1.78 -12.25 1.83
CA ASN A 139 -0.82 -13.30 1.51
C ASN A 139 -1.27 -14.61 2.15
N THR A 140 -1.55 -15.61 1.32
CA THR A 140 -2.06 -16.93 1.79
C THR A 140 -1.09 -17.70 2.69
N LYS A 141 0.21 -17.37 2.71
CA LYS A 141 1.20 -18.03 3.56
C LYS A 141 1.37 -17.33 4.91
N THR A 142 1.38 -16.00 4.92
CA THR A 142 1.68 -15.22 6.12
C THR A 142 0.43 -14.65 6.80
N GLY A 143 -0.71 -14.61 6.11
CA GLY A 143 -1.92 -13.93 6.57
C GLY A 143 -1.81 -12.40 6.56
N GLU A 144 -0.65 -11.83 6.19
CA GLU A 144 -0.46 -10.39 6.12
C GLU A 144 -1.16 -9.79 4.89
N PRO A 145 -1.67 -8.55 4.98
CA PRO A 145 -2.16 -7.83 3.82
C PRO A 145 -1.07 -7.68 2.74
N ASN A 146 -1.47 -7.80 1.47
CA ASN A 146 -0.61 -7.45 0.34
C ASN A 146 -0.57 -5.92 0.16
N GLU A 147 0.48 -5.43 -0.48
CA GLU A 147 0.60 -4.00 -0.80
C GLU A 147 -0.37 -3.64 -1.91
N ILE A 148 -1.14 -2.57 -1.72
CA ILE A 148 -1.95 -1.97 -2.78
C ILE A 148 -1.17 -0.85 -3.45
N VAL A 149 -1.25 -0.80 -4.78
CA VAL A 149 -0.55 0.18 -5.60
C VAL A 149 -1.46 0.71 -6.71
N ARG A 150 -1.11 1.89 -7.23
CA ARG A 150 -1.66 2.46 -8.46
C ARG A 150 -0.57 2.54 -9.51
N VAL A 151 -0.87 2.14 -10.73
CA VAL A 151 0.02 2.35 -11.88
C VAL A 151 0.00 3.83 -12.27
N VAL A 152 1.17 4.44 -12.42
CA VAL A 152 1.33 5.87 -12.69
C VAL A 152 1.24 6.16 -14.19
N ASP A 153 1.89 5.35 -15.01
CA ASP A 153 2.06 5.60 -16.43
C ASP A 153 1.95 4.34 -17.30
N GLY A 154 1.99 4.57 -18.61
CA GLY A 154 1.85 3.51 -19.61
C GLY A 154 0.42 3.03 -19.77
N PRO A 155 0.23 1.87 -20.42
CA PRO A 155 -1.10 1.40 -20.80
C PRO A 155 -2.03 1.15 -19.60
N LEU A 156 -1.49 0.73 -18.46
CA LEU A 156 -2.29 0.41 -17.26
C LEU A 156 -2.42 1.61 -16.31
N ALA A 157 -2.07 2.83 -16.75
CA ALA A 157 -2.11 4.02 -15.90
C ALA A 157 -3.48 4.20 -15.24
N GLY A 158 -3.47 4.49 -13.94
CA GLY A 158 -4.67 4.60 -13.11
C GLY A 158 -5.20 3.27 -12.57
N CYS A 159 -4.74 2.10 -13.04
CA CYS A 159 -5.18 0.83 -12.46
C CYS A 159 -4.66 0.64 -11.03
N GLU A 160 -5.56 0.41 -10.08
CA GLU A 160 -5.23 -0.02 -8.73
C GLU A 160 -5.24 -1.56 -8.58
N GLY A 161 -4.31 -2.07 -7.80
CA GLY A 161 -4.22 -3.51 -7.57
C GLY A 161 -3.26 -3.90 -6.45
N TYR A 162 -3.28 -5.19 -6.10
CA TYR A 162 -2.40 -5.78 -5.10
C TYR A 162 -1.11 -6.33 -5.72
N ILE A 163 0.03 -6.05 -5.09
CA ILE A 163 1.30 -6.71 -5.38
C ILE A 163 1.33 -8.05 -4.65
N CYS A 164 1.14 -9.13 -5.40
CA CYS A 164 1.05 -10.49 -4.88
C CYS A 164 2.28 -11.32 -5.26
N ARG A 165 2.72 -12.21 -4.36
CA ARG A 165 3.82 -13.14 -4.63
C ARG A 165 3.29 -14.45 -5.20
N PHE A 166 3.67 -14.75 -6.44
CA PHE A 166 3.44 -16.04 -7.10
C PHE A 166 4.74 -16.86 -7.10
N ARG A 167 4.67 -18.13 -7.51
CA ARG A 167 5.84 -19.04 -7.55
C ARG A 167 7.03 -18.46 -8.31
N HIS A 168 6.78 -17.72 -9.39
CA HIS A 168 7.82 -17.20 -10.31
C HIS A 168 8.03 -15.67 -10.22
N GLY A 169 7.62 -15.01 -9.13
CA GLY A 169 7.87 -13.59 -8.93
C GLY A 169 6.69 -12.83 -8.32
N LYS A 170 6.81 -11.50 -8.27
CA LYS A 170 5.72 -10.61 -7.87
C LYS A 170 4.90 -10.22 -9.08
N ARG A 171 3.58 -10.19 -8.93
CA ARG A 171 2.62 -9.80 -9.97
C ARG A 171 1.68 -8.73 -9.44
N LEU A 172 1.23 -7.85 -10.31
CA LEU A 172 0.16 -6.89 -10.00
C LEU A 172 -1.16 -7.59 -10.30
N VAL A 173 -2.01 -7.74 -9.30
CA VAL A 173 -3.36 -8.29 -9.44
C VAL A 173 -4.37 -7.16 -9.35
N PHE A 174 -5.24 -7.02 -10.34
CA PHE A 174 -6.24 -5.94 -10.41
C PHE A 174 -7.54 -6.43 -11.06
N GLN A 175 -8.56 -5.59 -11.06
CA GLN A 175 -9.85 -5.88 -11.68
C GLN A 175 -10.01 -5.15 -13.01
N VAL A 176 -10.62 -5.83 -13.99
CA VAL A 176 -11.07 -5.22 -15.24
C VAL A 176 -12.55 -5.52 -15.44
N GLN A 177 -13.28 -4.61 -16.08
CA GLN A 177 -14.70 -4.83 -16.32
C GLN A 177 -14.90 -6.03 -17.25
N GLY A 178 -15.73 -6.98 -16.82
CA GLY A 178 -16.16 -8.10 -17.62
C GLY A 178 -17.27 -7.68 -18.60
N PHE A 179 -17.74 -8.62 -19.41
CA PHE A 179 -18.80 -8.33 -20.38
C PHE A 179 -20.21 -8.43 -19.78
N GLU A 180 -20.44 -9.23 -18.73
CA GLU A 180 -21.77 -9.33 -18.12
C GLU A 180 -22.03 -8.10 -17.24
N PRO A 181 -23.25 -7.53 -17.22
CA PRO A 181 -23.55 -6.32 -16.44
C PRO A 181 -23.10 -6.42 -14.97
N GLY A 182 -22.20 -5.53 -14.56
CA GLY A 182 -21.64 -5.51 -13.20
C GLY A 182 -20.64 -6.63 -12.88
N SER A 183 -20.20 -7.40 -13.88
CA SER A 183 -19.15 -8.41 -13.72
C SER A 183 -17.75 -7.80 -13.82
N TRP A 184 -16.81 -8.43 -13.12
CA TRP A 184 -15.40 -8.07 -13.10
C TRP A 184 -14.56 -9.31 -13.27
N LEU A 185 -13.48 -9.19 -14.03
CA LEU A 185 -12.46 -10.22 -14.15
C LEU A 185 -11.30 -9.86 -13.25
N THR A 186 -10.79 -10.86 -12.52
CA THR A 186 -9.55 -10.71 -11.76
C THR A 186 -8.40 -11.08 -12.67
N VAL A 187 -7.45 -10.17 -12.86
CA VAL A 187 -6.33 -10.36 -13.78
C VAL A 187 -5.00 -10.13 -13.08
N SER A 188 -3.94 -10.78 -13.55
CA SER A 188 -2.58 -10.53 -13.08
C SER A 188 -1.67 -10.07 -14.22
N CYS A 189 -0.88 -9.03 -13.98
CA CYS A 189 0.25 -8.66 -14.82
C CYS A 189 1.53 -9.33 -14.27
N PRO A 190 2.17 -10.26 -15.01
CA PRO A 190 3.35 -10.98 -14.54
C PRO A 190 4.58 -10.10 -14.26
N LYS A 191 4.75 -9.00 -14.99
CA LYS A 191 5.92 -8.12 -14.93
C LYS A 191 5.65 -6.86 -14.10
N ALA A 192 5.21 -7.02 -12.85
CA ALA A 192 4.86 -5.90 -11.97
C ALA A 192 6.00 -4.88 -11.78
N TRP A 193 7.25 -5.33 -11.88
CA TRP A 193 8.44 -4.49 -11.72
C TRP A 193 8.77 -3.60 -12.91
N ASP A 194 8.13 -3.83 -14.06
CA ASP A 194 8.28 -2.97 -15.23
C ASP A 194 7.23 -1.86 -15.25
N LEU A 195 6.27 -1.93 -14.32
CA LEU A 195 5.28 -0.89 -14.12
C LEU A 195 5.82 0.13 -13.14
N HIS A 196 5.73 1.40 -13.52
CA HIS A 196 5.89 2.49 -12.58
C HIS A 196 4.62 2.58 -11.74
N VAL A 197 4.74 2.28 -10.45
CA VAL A 197 3.61 2.26 -9.52
C VAL A 197 3.91 3.05 -8.26
N VAL A 198 2.86 3.62 -7.68
CA VAL A 198 2.89 4.25 -6.36
C VAL A 198 2.10 3.40 -5.37
N ARG A 199 2.63 3.27 -4.15
CA ARG A 199 1.94 2.64 -3.04
C ARG A 199 0.80 3.54 -2.55
N LEU A 200 -0.37 2.96 -2.32
CA LEU A 200 -1.49 3.64 -1.66
C LEU A 200 -1.58 3.19 -0.19
N HIS A 201 -2.03 4.07 0.69
CA HIS A 201 -2.39 3.70 2.05
C HIS A 201 -3.71 2.92 2.04
N ASN A 202 -3.70 1.66 2.50
CA ASN A 202 -4.90 0.82 2.45
C ASN A 202 -5.75 1.00 3.71
N MET A 203 -6.93 1.62 3.57
CA MET A 203 -7.82 1.88 4.70
C MET A 203 -8.39 0.61 5.37
N GLU A 204 -8.37 -0.54 4.69
CA GLU A 204 -8.98 -1.78 5.18
C GLU A 204 -7.95 -2.82 5.66
N GLY A 205 -6.67 -2.53 5.49
CA GLY A 205 -5.60 -3.50 5.76
C GLY A 205 -4.24 -3.00 5.33
N ASP A 206 -3.77 -1.92 5.94
CA ASP A 206 -2.48 -1.35 5.61
C ASP A 206 -1.33 -2.22 6.14
N ARG A 207 -0.52 -2.75 5.22
CA ARG A 207 0.62 -3.60 5.56
C ARG A 207 1.67 -2.88 6.41
N LEU A 208 1.83 -1.57 6.26
CA LEU A 208 2.77 -0.80 7.07
C LEU A 208 2.24 -0.65 8.49
N SER A 209 0.96 -0.29 8.65
CA SER A 209 0.29 -0.19 9.96
C SER A 209 0.30 -1.50 10.75
N VAL A 210 0.03 -2.63 10.08
CA VAL A 210 0.15 -3.97 10.69
C VAL A 210 1.61 -4.27 11.06
N GLY A 211 2.55 -3.85 10.21
CA GLY A 211 3.98 -4.06 10.41
C GLY A 211 4.59 -3.29 11.57
N THR A 212 3.96 -2.20 12.02
CA THR A 212 4.43 -1.33 13.11
C THR A 212 3.70 -1.57 14.43
N GLU A 213 2.64 -2.38 14.47
CA GLU A 213 1.78 -2.60 15.64
C GLU A 213 2.56 -2.86 16.94
N LYS A 214 3.51 -3.81 16.92
CA LYS A 214 4.34 -4.14 18.09
C LYS A 214 5.25 -2.98 18.51
N GLY A 215 5.80 -2.26 17.53
CA GLY A 215 6.60 -1.06 17.78
C GLY A 215 5.78 0.05 18.40
N ARG A 216 4.56 0.29 17.92
CA ARG A 216 3.60 1.25 18.52
C ARG A 216 3.26 0.87 19.96
N ALA A 217 3.09 -0.42 20.27
CA ALA A 217 2.80 -0.88 21.62
C ALA A 217 3.96 -0.57 22.60
N VAL A 218 5.19 -0.90 22.20
CA VAL A 218 6.39 -0.61 22.99
C VAL A 218 6.59 0.89 23.15
N ASP A 219 6.44 1.63 22.06
CA ASP A 219 6.60 3.08 22.02
C ASP A 219 5.57 3.81 22.90
N LEU A 220 4.32 3.37 22.90
CA LEU A 220 3.28 3.87 23.80
C LEU A 220 3.66 3.70 25.27
N LEU A 221 4.10 2.50 25.67
CA LEU A 221 4.52 2.22 27.04
C LEU A 221 5.77 3.02 27.40
N ALA A 222 6.77 3.08 26.51
CA ALA A 222 7.98 3.86 26.70
C ALA A 222 7.67 5.35 26.89
N GLY A 223 6.79 5.92 26.06
CA GLY A 223 6.37 7.31 26.19
C GLY A 223 5.64 7.60 27.49
N ILE A 224 4.75 6.71 27.94
CA ILE A 224 4.08 6.82 29.24
C ILE A 224 5.08 6.79 30.40
N LEU A 225 6.04 5.85 30.35
CA LEU A 225 7.07 5.71 31.37
C LEU A 225 7.99 6.95 31.42
N GLN A 226 8.40 7.48 30.27
CA GLN A 226 9.17 8.73 30.21
C GLN A 226 8.37 9.90 30.79
N ALA A 227 7.10 10.04 30.44
CA ALA A 227 6.22 11.08 30.96
C ALA A 227 5.98 10.98 32.48
N CYS A 228 6.06 9.77 33.05
CA CYS A 228 6.03 9.53 34.49
C CYS A 228 7.39 9.72 35.19
N GLY A 229 8.44 10.13 34.48
CA GLY A 229 9.73 10.49 35.08
C GLY A 229 10.64 9.31 35.40
N TYR A 230 10.47 8.14 34.74
CA TYR A 230 11.34 6.98 35.02
C TYR A 230 12.76 7.13 34.45
N GLY A 231 12.99 8.04 33.48
CA GLY A 231 14.33 8.36 32.96
C GLY A 231 15.11 7.12 32.52
N GLU A 232 16.33 6.95 33.04
CA GLU A 232 17.19 5.78 32.77
C GLU A 232 16.53 4.42 33.16
N ARG A 233 15.55 4.41 34.07
CA ARG A 233 14.81 3.19 34.47
C ARG A 233 13.68 2.81 33.51
N THR A 234 13.40 3.63 32.50
CA THR A 234 12.29 3.42 31.55
C THR A 234 12.32 2.01 30.96
N LEU A 235 13.47 1.56 30.45
CA LEU A 235 13.57 0.28 29.77
C LEU A 235 13.38 -0.91 30.73
N GLN A 236 13.95 -0.82 31.93
CA GLN A 236 13.77 -1.82 32.98
C GLN A 236 12.29 -1.92 33.40
N MET A 237 11.61 -0.78 33.57
CA MET A 237 10.19 -0.74 33.91
C MET A 237 9.30 -1.28 32.78
N LEU A 238 9.62 -0.99 31.53
CA LEU A 238 8.94 -1.56 30.37
C LEU A 238 8.98 -3.09 30.42
N TYR A 239 10.17 -3.68 30.60
CA TYR A 239 10.31 -5.12 30.72
C TYR A 239 9.53 -5.69 31.90
N GLY A 240 9.58 -5.04 33.06
CA GLY A 240 8.82 -5.46 34.23
C GLY A 240 7.31 -5.45 34.01
N ILE A 241 6.78 -4.45 33.29
CA ILE A 241 5.37 -4.38 32.91
C ILE A 241 4.99 -5.53 31.98
N ILE A 242 5.79 -5.76 30.93
CA ILE A 242 5.55 -6.84 29.97
C ILE A 242 5.58 -8.20 30.67
N ASP A 243 6.62 -8.47 31.48
CA ASP A 243 6.78 -9.73 32.21
C ASP A 243 5.56 -10.00 33.12
N ARG A 244 5.03 -8.97 33.82
CA ARG A 244 3.81 -9.09 34.65
C ARG A 244 2.57 -9.37 33.81
N LEU A 245 2.40 -8.65 32.70
CA LEU A 245 1.23 -8.81 31.83
C LEU A 245 1.23 -10.16 31.10
N VAL A 246 2.40 -10.74 30.81
CA VAL A 246 2.52 -12.10 30.24
C VAL A 246 1.99 -13.15 31.22
N VAL A 247 2.27 -13.00 32.52
CA VAL A 247 1.75 -13.90 33.57
C VAL A 247 0.25 -13.68 33.78
N LYS A 248 -0.19 -12.42 33.80
CA LYS A 248 -1.58 -12.04 34.03
C LYS A 248 -1.98 -10.89 33.09
N PRO A 249 -2.64 -11.17 31.95
CA PRO A 249 -2.96 -10.16 30.93
C PRO A 249 -4.16 -9.31 31.35
N SER A 250 -3.98 -8.53 32.41
CA SER A 250 -5.00 -7.68 33.01
C SER A 250 -4.39 -6.33 33.38
N LEU A 251 -4.61 -5.33 32.52
CA LEU A 251 -4.19 -3.95 32.79
C LEU A 251 -4.80 -3.40 34.09
N VAL A 252 -6.04 -3.79 34.42
CA VAL A 252 -6.68 -3.42 35.70
C VAL A 252 -5.92 -3.97 36.90
N SER A 253 -5.47 -5.22 36.84
CA SER A 253 -4.67 -5.81 37.91
C SER A 253 -3.30 -5.14 38.01
N LEU A 254 -2.65 -4.90 36.87
CA LEU A 254 -1.38 -4.19 36.80
C LEU A 254 -1.49 -2.79 37.43
N CYS A 255 -2.52 -2.02 37.11
CA CYS A 255 -2.73 -0.69 37.70
C CYS A 255 -2.87 -0.77 39.23
N LYS A 256 -3.67 -1.70 39.75
CA LYS A 256 -3.82 -1.90 41.20
C LYS A 256 -2.49 -2.24 41.87
N GLU A 257 -1.70 -3.11 41.26
CA GLU A 257 -0.37 -3.47 41.75
C GLU A 257 0.58 -2.29 41.73
N LEU A 258 0.65 -1.54 40.62
CA LEU A 258 1.51 -0.35 40.51
C LEU A 258 1.13 0.69 41.57
N HIS A 259 -0.16 0.95 41.76
CA HIS A 259 -0.63 1.86 42.81
C HIS A 259 -0.20 1.40 44.21
N ALA A 260 -0.35 0.10 44.51
CA ALA A 260 0.05 -0.47 45.80
C ALA A 260 1.57 -0.41 46.05
N HIS A 261 2.39 -0.43 45.00
CA HIS A 261 3.85 -0.28 45.08
C HIS A 261 4.31 1.19 45.08
N GLY A 262 3.39 2.16 45.05
CA GLY A 262 3.70 3.59 45.08
C GLY A 262 3.87 4.24 43.69
N ASP A 263 3.76 3.48 42.60
CA ASP A 263 3.83 3.96 41.21
C ASP A 263 2.50 4.62 40.77
N THR A 264 2.01 5.58 41.56
CA THR A 264 0.65 6.12 41.42
C THR A 264 0.45 6.88 40.11
N ALA A 265 1.41 7.70 39.68
CA ALA A 265 1.32 8.45 38.43
C ALA A 265 1.22 7.50 37.22
N LEU A 266 2.05 6.44 37.21
CA LEU A 266 2.03 5.43 36.16
C LEU A 266 0.72 4.64 36.15
N SER A 267 0.25 4.20 37.31
CA SER A 267 -1.05 3.53 37.44
C SER A 267 -2.18 4.38 36.89
N GLN A 268 -2.21 5.67 37.22
CA GLN A 268 -3.25 6.58 36.73
C GLN A 268 -3.16 6.79 35.22
N ARG A 269 -1.94 6.92 34.67
CA ARG A 269 -1.74 7.12 33.24
C ARG A 269 -2.12 5.89 32.41
N LEU A 270 -1.78 4.68 32.88
CA LEU A 270 -2.19 3.42 32.25
C LEU A 270 -3.71 3.21 32.32
N ALA A 271 -4.35 3.59 33.42
CA ALA A 271 -5.80 3.48 33.57
C ALA A 271 -6.60 4.37 32.60
N ARG A 272 -5.96 5.39 32.02
CA ARG A 272 -6.54 6.28 31.00
C ARG A 272 -6.32 5.82 29.56
N MET A 273 -5.71 4.66 29.34
CA MET A 273 -5.57 4.11 27.98
C MET A 273 -6.95 3.95 27.34
N THR A 274 -7.03 4.32 26.06
CA THR A 274 -8.18 4.04 25.21
C THR A 274 -8.30 2.53 24.95
N GLY A 275 -9.46 2.09 24.44
CA GLY A 275 -9.66 0.69 24.06
C GLY A 275 -8.63 0.21 23.02
N THR A 276 -8.32 1.05 22.03
CA THR A 276 -7.33 0.75 20.98
C THR A 276 -5.91 0.65 21.54
N GLU A 277 -5.52 1.54 22.45
CA GLU A 277 -4.22 1.48 23.13
C GLU A 277 -4.09 0.23 24.01
N ALA A 278 -5.15 -0.12 24.74
CA ALA A 278 -5.17 -1.33 25.56
C ALA A 278 -5.07 -2.60 24.70
N GLU A 279 -5.81 -2.67 23.60
CA GLU A 279 -5.73 -3.78 22.64
C GLU A 279 -4.30 -3.93 22.08
N LEU A 280 -3.68 -2.83 21.69
CA LEU A 280 -2.31 -2.78 21.18
C LEU A 280 -1.29 -3.40 22.16
N VAL A 281 -1.39 -3.02 23.44
CA VAL A 281 -0.53 -3.58 24.51
C VAL A 281 -0.81 -5.05 24.74
N ILE A 282 -2.09 -5.46 24.77
CA ILE A 282 -2.47 -6.87 25.00
C ILE A 282 -2.04 -7.75 23.81
N ASN A 283 -2.09 -7.25 22.58
CA ASN A 283 -1.59 -7.98 21.41
C ASN A 283 -0.07 -8.19 21.48
N LEU A 284 0.70 -7.17 21.90
CA LEU A 284 2.13 -7.32 22.17
C LEU A 284 2.39 -8.39 23.25
N VAL A 285 1.65 -8.34 24.36
CA VAL A 285 1.80 -9.29 25.47
C VAL A 285 1.48 -10.72 25.05
N ARG A 286 0.43 -10.94 24.25
CA ARG A 286 0.11 -12.26 23.66
C ARG A 286 1.24 -12.74 22.77
N TYR A 287 1.83 -11.86 21.98
CA TYR A 287 2.95 -12.21 21.12
C TYR A 287 4.19 -12.58 21.94
N GLU A 288 4.52 -11.81 22.97
CA GLU A 288 5.62 -12.08 23.91
C GLU A 288 5.42 -13.42 24.64
N HIS A 289 4.19 -13.73 25.07
CA HIS A 289 3.88 -15.02 25.68
C HIS A 289 4.19 -16.20 24.75
N ASN A 290 3.85 -16.08 23.47
CA ASN A 290 4.13 -17.09 22.46
C ASN A 290 5.59 -17.09 21.96
N ASN A 291 6.32 -15.98 22.15
CA ASN A 291 7.70 -15.78 21.71
C ASN A 291 8.53 -15.12 22.83
N PRO A 292 8.83 -15.85 23.93
CA PRO A 292 9.48 -15.26 25.10
C PRO A 292 10.83 -14.61 24.76
N GLY A 293 11.04 -13.39 25.26
CA GLY A 293 12.23 -12.60 25.02
C GLY A 293 12.17 -11.70 23.78
N TYR A 294 11.07 -11.70 23.03
CA TYR A 294 10.94 -10.90 21.82
C TYR A 294 11.12 -9.40 22.09
N VAL A 295 10.46 -8.84 23.12
CA VAL A 295 10.60 -7.42 23.45
C VAL A 295 12.03 -7.09 23.87
N LYS A 296 12.66 -7.89 24.73
CA LYS A 296 14.03 -7.67 25.18
C LYS A 296 15.05 -7.74 24.03
N ALA A 297 14.83 -8.64 23.07
CA ALA A 297 15.73 -8.81 21.92
C ALA A 297 15.61 -7.67 20.90
N ASN A 298 14.43 -7.08 20.73
CA ASN A 298 14.19 -6.05 19.70
C ASN A 298 14.29 -4.62 20.23
N TRP A 299 14.20 -4.40 21.56
CA TRP A 299 14.30 -3.08 22.18
C TRP A 299 15.35 -3.04 23.29
N SER A 300 16.56 -3.57 23.04
CA SER A 300 17.64 -3.62 24.04
C SER A 300 18.18 -2.25 24.45
N LYS A 301 17.84 -1.19 23.71
CA LYS A 301 18.32 0.18 23.91
C LYS A 301 17.19 1.19 23.62
N LEU A 302 17.15 2.27 24.40
CA LEU A 302 16.16 3.34 24.27
C LEU A 302 16.79 4.71 24.58
N THR A 303 17.65 5.20 23.68
CA THR A 303 18.28 6.53 23.84
C THR A 303 17.30 7.65 23.47
N LEU A 304 16.67 7.54 22.31
CA LEU A 304 15.61 8.43 21.83
C LEU A 304 14.54 7.58 21.14
N ARG A 305 13.26 7.93 21.27
CA ARG A 305 12.17 7.22 20.58
C ARG A 305 12.31 7.35 19.06
N PRO A 306 11.69 6.46 18.26
CA PRO A 306 11.66 6.58 16.80
C PRO A 306 11.26 8.00 16.36
N PHE A 307 11.80 8.46 15.24
CA PHE A 307 11.57 9.84 14.78
C PHE A 307 10.09 10.21 14.70
N LEU A 308 9.21 9.38 14.11
CA LEU A 308 7.77 9.61 14.01
C LEU A 308 6.98 8.53 14.73
N THR A 309 6.25 8.95 15.76
CA THR A 309 5.41 8.07 16.58
C THR A 309 3.94 8.52 16.55
N PRO A 310 2.97 7.63 16.80
CA PRO A 310 1.56 7.98 16.85
C PRO A 310 1.16 8.67 18.17
N THR A 311 2.04 8.70 19.17
CA THR A 311 1.74 9.25 20.50
C THR A 311 2.90 10.04 21.06
N ALA A 312 2.62 11.21 21.64
CA ALA A 312 3.63 11.97 22.37
C ALA A 312 4.10 11.27 23.66
N GLY A 313 3.34 10.32 24.19
CA GLY A 313 3.55 9.76 25.54
C GLY A 313 3.02 10.65 26.68
N VAL A 314 2.77 11.94 26.41
CA VAL A 314 2.25 12.92 27.37
C VAL A 314 1.06 13.67 26.80
N GLU A 315 0.17 14.13 27.69
CA GLU A 315 -0.91 15.05 27.33
C GLU A 315 -0.31 16.42 26.97
N MET A 316 -0.54 16.89 25.75
CA MET A 316 -0.16 18.24 25.33
C MET A 316 -1.32 19.20 25.59
N GLU A 317 -1.05 20.34 26.22
CA GLU A 317 -2.05 21.38 26.42
C GLU A 317 -2.65 21.86 25.08
N GLU A 318 -3.90 22.29 25.15
CA GLU A 318 -4.63 22.82 23.99
C GLU A 318 -3.91 24.06 23.41
N GLY A 319 -3.69 24.07 22.09
CA GLY A 319 -2.93 25.12 21.41
C GLY A 319 -1.40 24.95 21.41
N LYS A 320 -0.82 24.06 22.24
CA LYS A 320 0.61 23.74 22.16
C LYS A 320 0.91 22.76 21.02
N THR A 321 1.95 23.07 20.25
CA THR A 321 2.43 22.28 19.11
C THR A 321 3.58 21.34 19.47
N GLY A 322 4.10 21.42 20.69
CA GLY A 322 5.15 20.52 21.17
C GLY A 322 5.36 20.56 22.69
N VAL A 323 6.23 19.68 23.16
CA VAL A 323 6.69 19.57 24.56
C VAL A 323 8.19 19.30 24.58
N GLU A 324 8.84 19.62 25.69
CA GLU A 324 10.25 19.33 25.92
C GLU A 324 10.44 18.40 27.12
N PHE A 325 11.31 17.41 26.98
CA PHE A 325 11.76 16.51 28.04
C PHE A 325 13.26 16.67 28.24
N HIS A 326 13.67 16.89 29.49
CA HIS A 326 15.08 17.01 29.83
C HIS A 326 15.62 15.62 30.19
N HIS A 327 16.46 15.07 29.33
CA HIS A 327 17.26 13.89 29.64
C HIS A 327 18.60 14.32 30.21
N LYS A 328 19.38 13.36 30.71
CA LYS A 328 20.70 13.63 31.31
C LYS A 328 21.67 14.29 30.33
N ASP A 329 21.72 13.80 29.10
CA ASP A 329 22.73 14.18 28.11
C ASP A 329 22.20 15.07 26.97
N PHE A 330 20.88 15.26 26.89
CA PHE A 330 20.24 16.05 25.84
C PHE A 330 18.82 16.48 26.24
N THR A 331 18.25 17.45 25.53
CA THR A 331 16.82 17.79 25.62
C THR A 331 16.08 17.17 24.44
N GLU A 332 15.02 16.40 24.72
CA GLU A 332 14.10 15.90 23.70
C GLU A 332 12.99 16.92 23.46
N ILE A 333 12.76 17.24 22.20
CA ILE A 333 11.70 18.11 21.72
C ILE A 333 10.74 17.24 20.93
N ILE A 334 9.49 17.14 21.40
CA ILE A 334 8.42 16.43 20.71
C ILE A 334 7.55 17.46 20.00
N ARG A 335 7.39 17.36 18.68
CA ARG A 335 6.60 18.30 17.88
C ARG A 335 5.49 17.57 17.12
N LYS A 336 4.26 18.10 17.16
CA LYS A 336 3.15 17.62 16.34
C LYS A 336 3.45 17.84 14.86
N VAL A 337 3.22 16.83 14.04
CA VAL A 337 3.39 16.85 12.59
C VAL A 337 2.19 16.19 11.93
N ASP A 338 1.46 16.95 11.13
CA ASP A 338 0.36 16.42 10.34
C ASP A 338 0.87 15.92 8.97
N ILE A 339 0.67 14.64 8.72
CA ILE A 339 1.09 13.98 7.48
C ILE A 339 -0.15 13.66 6.66
N LYS A 340 -0.25 14.31 5.49
CA LYS A 340 -1.23 13.97 4.46
C LYS A 340 -0.74 12.82 3.60
N GLU A 341 -1.60 11.81 3.44
CA GLU A 341 -1.36 10.59 2.68
C GLU A 341 -2.54 10.30 1.75
N GLU A 342 -2.24 9.81 0.54
CA GLU A 342 -3.26 9.28 -0.36
C GLU A 342 -3.68 7.90 0.14
N ALA A 343 -4.96 7.80 0.49
CA ALA A 343 -5.59 6.61 0.99
C ALA A 343 -6.54 6.04 -0.05
N TYR A 344 -6.66 4.73 -0.06
CA TYR A 344 -7.56 4.02 -0.94
C TYR A 344 -8.36 3.01 -0.14
N LEU A 345 -9.65 2.96 -0.45
CA LEU A 345 -10.62 2.03 0.12
C LEU A 345 -10.96 0.97 -0.94
N PRO A 346 -10.33 -0.23 -0.91
CA PRO A 346 -10.50 -1.23 -1.96
C PRO A 346 -11.92 -1.71 -2.17
N SER A 347 -12.69 -1.92 -1.09
CA SER A 347 -14.07 -2.40 -1.19
C SER A 347 -15.00 -1.45 -1.95
N LEU A 348 -14.75 -0.14 -1.89
CA LEU A 348 -15.54 0.90 -2.56
C LEU A 348 -14.85 1.48 -3.80
N GLN A 349 -13.62 1.03 -4.11
CA GLN A 349 -12.76 1.59 -5.16
C GLN A 349 -12.68 3.12 -5.10
N LYS A 350 -12.46 3.66 -3.89
CA LYS A 350 -12.56 5.09 -3.62
C LYS A 350 -11.25 5.64 -3.09
N ASP A 351 -10.83 6.77 -3.66
CA ASP A 351 -9.74 7.59 -3.15
C ASP A 351 -10.20 8.49 -2.00
N GLU A 352 -9.35 8.59 -0.98
CA GLU A 352 -9.46 9.56 0.09
C GLU A 352 -8.10 10.19 0.37
N THR A 353 -8.11 11.35 1.03
CA THR A 353 -6.91 11.95 1.59
C THR A 353 -7.04 11.95 3.09
N ILE A 354 -6.16 11.21 3.76
CA ILE A 354 -6.15 11.14 5.22
C ILE A 354 -5.05 12.05 5.72
N THR A 355 -5.36 12.81 6.77
CA THR A 355 -4.35 13.56 7.53
C THR A 355 -4.19 12.88 8.86
N THR A 356 -3.02 12.27 9.08
CA THR A 356 -2.68 11.61 10.34
C THR A 356 -1.72 12.49 11.11
N THR A 357 -2.04 12.76 12.37
CA THR A 357 -1.14 13.46 13.29
C THR A 357 -0.14 12.46 13.86
N TYR A 358 1.14 12.77 13.69
CA TYR A 358 2.27 12.08 14.30
C TYR A 358 3.04 13.05 15.21
N TYR A 359 3.96 12.50 15.99
CA TYR A 359 4.83 13.25 16.88
C TYR A 359 6.29 13.01 16.48
N ALA A 360 6.96 14.09 16.09
CA ALA A 360 8.36 14.10 15.73
C ALA A 360 9.23 14.22 16.99
N HIS A 361 10.13 13.27 17.21
CA HIS A 361 11.06 13.23 18.34
C HIS A 361 12.44 13.74 17.91
N ILE A 362 12.86 14.88 18.46
CA ILE A 362 14.14 15.53 18.13
C ILE A 362 14.98 15.69 19.40
N GLY A 363 16.20 15.18 19.42
CA GLY A 363 17.17 15.50 20.46
C GLY A 363 17.91 16.80 20.16
N MET A 364 18.20 17.58 21.19
CA MET A 364 19.01 18.81 21.13
C MET A 364 20.16 18.71 22.13
N MET A 365 21.37 18.97 21.64
CA MET A 365 22.58 19.10 22.44
C MET A 365 23.19 20.48 22.20
N GLU A 366 23.59 21.17 23.27
CA GLU A 366 24.26 22.47 23.17
C GLU A 366 25.77 22.31 23.36
N ASP A 367 26.55 22.90 22.45
CA ASP A 367 27.98 23.12 22.60
C ASP A 367 28.17 24.54 23.14
N LYS A 368 28.30 24.65 24.46
CA LYS A 368 28.43 25.94 25.16
C LYS A 368 29.70 26.70 24.78
N ASP A 369 30.74 26.00 24.35
CA ASP A 369 32.02 26.61 24.00
C ASP A 369 31.97 27.26 22.61
N LYS A 370 31.09 26.77 21.73
CA LYS A 370 30.95 27.25 20.34
C LYS A 370 29.68 28.07 20.09
N GLU A 371 28.81 28.22 21.09
CA GLU A 371 27.46 28.80 20.93
C GLU A 371 26.64 28.12 19.81
N GLU A 372 26.89 26.82 19.60
CA GLU A 372 26.24 25.99 18.60
C GLU A 372 25.30 24.97 19.25
N SER A 373 24.26 24.59 18.53
CA SER A 373 23.35 23.52 18.92
C SER A 373 23.32 22.45 17.84
N THR A 374 23.32 21.19 18.23
CA THR A 374 23.09 20.05 17.34
C THR A 374 21.71 19.48 17.59
N TYR A 375 20.90 19.44 16.54
CA TYR A 375 19.61 18.76 16.55
C TYR A 375 19.75 17.42 15.83
N PHE A 376 19.15 16.37 16.39
CA PHE A 376 19.23 15.03 15.82
C PHE A 376 17.92 14.25 15.95
N ALA A 377 17.68 13.33 15.03
CA ALA A 377 16.54 12.42 15.04
C ALA A 377 17.03 10.97 15.03
N ASN A 378 16.35 10.09 15.76
CA ASN A 378 16.69 8.67 15.80
C ASN A 378 16.34 7.98 14.47
N TRP A 379 17.37 7.52 13.76
CA TRP A 379 17.27 6.73 12.53
C TRP A 379 18.06 5.42 12.63
N ASP A 380 18.33 4.95 13.86
CA ASP A 380 19.35 3.94 14.17
C ASP A 380 19.17 2.65 13.37
N GLY A 381 18.02 2.00 13.49
CA GLY A 381 17.74 0.75 12.76
C GLY A 381 17.77 0.88 11.23
N PHE A 382 17.50 2.06 10.68
CA PHE A 382 17.58 2.31 9.24
C PHE A 382 19.02 2.55 8.80
N LEU A 383 19.73 3.43 9.50
CA LEU A 383 21.09 3.82 9.13
C LEU A 383 22.11 2.72 9.42
N GLN A 384 21.91 1.91 10.46
CA GLN A 384 22.75 0.74 10.74
C GLN A 384 22.80 -0.17 9.50
N GLU A 385 21.66 -0.47 8.91
CA GLU A 385 21.55 -1.36 7.74
C GLU A 385 22.07 -0.69 6.46
N TYR A 386 21.92 0.62 6.34
CA TYR A 386 22.56 1.39 5.29
C TYR A 386 24.09 1.32 5.37
N PHE A 387 24.69 1.61 6.52
CA PHE A 387 26.14 1.61 6.69
C PHE A 387 26.75 0.20 6.63
N LEU A 388 25.98 -0.85 6.93
CA LEU A 388 26.37 -2.24 6.68
C LEU A 388 26.32 -2.61 5.19
N THR A 389 25.54 -1.89 4.38
CA THR A 389 25.46 -2.12 2.93
C THR A 389 26.68 -1.48 2.26
N ALA A 390 27.66 -2.30 1.85
CA ALA A 390 28.92 -1.86 1.25
C ALA A 390 29.15 -2.39 -0.18
N GLY A 391 30.19 -1.87 -0.85
CA GLY A 391 30.63 -2.30 -2.18
C GLY A 391 29.58 -2.10 -3.26
N LYS A 392 29.48 -3.04 -4.20
CA LYS A 392 28.55 -2.97 -5.35
C LYS A 392 27.08 -2.76 -4.98
N ALA A 393 26.66 -3.26 -3.82
CA ALA A 393 25.29 -3.06 -3.34
C ALA A 393 25.03 -1.59 -2.97
N ASN A 394 25.98 -0.97 -2.27
CA ASN A 394 25.92 0.47 -1.96
C ASN A 394 26.02 1.31 -3.22
N GLU A 395 26.98 0.99 -4.11
CA GLU A 395 27.16 1.66 -5.39
C GLU A 395 25.85 1.67 -6.19
N LYS A 396 25.13 0.55 -6.27
CA LYS A 396 23.83 0.49 -6.95
C LYS A 396 22.77 1.38 -6.28
N LEU A 397 22.77 1.48 -4.95
CA LEU A 397 21.81 2.29 -4.20
C LEU A 397 22.03 3.80 -4.35
N VAL A 398 23.27 4.25 -4.57
CA VAL A 398 23.61 5.68 -4.67
C VAL A 398 23.93 6.14 -6.10
N ALA A 399 24.39 5.27 -7.00
CA ALA A 399 24.79 5.67 -8.36
C ALA A 399 23.63 6.26 -9.17
N GLY A 400 22.44 5.64 -9.08
CA GLY A 400 21.19 6.03 -9.74
C GLY A 400 21.32 6.48 -11.19
N THR A 401 21.09 5.55 -12.11
CA THR A 401 20.93 5.80 -13.55
C THR A 401 19.84 4.88 -14.10
N VAL A 402 19.71 4.88 -15.42
CA VAL A 402 18.96 3.92 -16.20
C VAL A 402 19.83 2.69 -16.48
N GLU A 403 19.24 1.49 -16.45
CA GLU A 403 19.82 0.25 -16.94
C GLU A 403 19.15 -0.09 -18.30
N ALA A 404 19.97 -0.38 -19.32
CA ALA A 404 19.48 -0.84 -20.62
C ALA A 404 19.05 -2.30 -20.50
N VAL A 405 17.77 -2.58 -20.74
CA VAL A 405 17.22 -3.94 -20.71
C VAL A 405 16.87 -4.35 -22.15
N PRO A 406 17.32 -5.53 -22.63
CA PRO A 406 16.94 -6.00 -23.95
C PRO A 406 15.43 -6.25 -24.02
N ASP A 407 14.75 -5.60 -24.96
CA ASP A 407 13.34 -5.81 -25.21
C ASP A 407 13.15 -7.07 -26.08
N GLY A 408 12.43 -8.06 -25.57
CA GLY A 408 12.28 -9.37 -26.22
C GLY A 408 11.43 -9.36 -27.50
N ALA A 409 10.83 -8.22 -27.86
CA ALA A 409 9.94 -8.08 -29.01
C ALA A 409 10.50 -7.18 -30.13
N ALA A 410 11.52 -6.37 -29.86
CA ALA A 410 12.15 -5.49 -30.82
C ALA A 410 13.62 -5.36 -30.45
N ASN A 411 14.53 -5.31 -31.42
CA ASN A 411 15.95 -4.97 -31.21
C ASN A 411 16.11 -3.49 -30.77
N ALA A 412 15.41 -3.08 -29.71
CA ALA A 412 15.44 -1.78 -29.09
C ALA A 412 15.74 -1.99 -27.59
N GLU A 413 16.70 -1.25 -27.06
CA GLU A 413 16.99 -1.24 -25.63
C GLU A 413 15.91 -0.41 -24.93
N ARG A 414 15.25 -0.99 -23.92
CA ARG A 414 14.35 -0.23 -23.07
C ARG A 414 15.09 0.25 -21.83
N GLU A 415 15.02 1.55 -21.61
CA GLU A 415 15.54 2.22 -20.43
C GLU A 415 14.70 1.88 -19.19
N LYS A 416 15.30 1.25 -18.17
CA LYS A 416 14.67 0.96 -16.88
C LYS A 416 15.38 1.69 -15.75
N LEU A 417 14.65 2.41 -14.89
CA LEU A 417 15.24 3.06 -13.72
C LEU A 417 15.78 2.02 -12.72
N ILE A 418 17.01 2.25 -12.25
CA ILE A 418 17.62 1.43 -11.19
C ILE A 418 16.92 1.73 -9.85
N GLU A 419 16.61 0.67 -9.10
CA GLU A 419 16.09 0.71 -7.72
C GLU A 419 17.13 1.29 -6.76
N SER A 420 17.16 2.62 -6.68
CA SER A 420 18.18 3.40 -5.96
C SER A 420 17.55 4.54 -5.17
N PHE A 421 18.24 5.01 -4.14
CA PHE A 421 17.81 6.20 -3.40
C PHE A 421 17.81 7.43 -4.29
N ARG A 422 18.74 7.56 -5.22
CA ARG A 422 18.78 8.71 -6.13
C ARG A 422 17.49 8.85 -6.95
N ASN A 423 16.92 7.74 -7.41
CA ASN A 423 15.70 7.75 -8.23
C ASN A 423 14.40 7.83 -7.40
N TYR A 424 14.36 7.14 -6.25
CA TYR A 424 13.11 6.93 -5.51
C TYR A 424 13.08 7.54 -4.10
N ALA A 425 14.21 8.02 -3.58
CA ALA A 425 14.33 8.74 -2.32
C ALA A 425 15.39 9.87 -2.43
N PRO A 426 15.21 10.83 -3.36
CA PRO A 426 16.24 11.81 -3.69
C PRO A 426 16.63 12.69 -2.50
N THR A 427 15.74 12.91 -1.53
CA THR A 427 16.08 13.62 -0.31
C THR A 427 17.05 12.81 0.54
N LEU A 428 16.81 11.51 0.70
CA LEU A 428 17.72 10.63 1.42
C LEU A 428 19.07 10.57 0.72
N TYR A 429 19.07 10.40 -0.60
CA TYR A 429 20.29 10.41 -1.41
C TYR A 429 21.15 11.65 -1.12
N LYS A 430 20.56 12.85 -1.15
CA LYS A 430 21.29 14.10 -0.81
C LYS A 430 21.84 14.08 0.61
N VAL A 431 21.05 13.68 1.59
CA VAL A 431 21.50 13.60 3.00
C VAL A 431 22.68 12.62 3.18
N LEU A 432 22.75 11.57 2.36
CA LEU A 432 23.79 10.55 2.40
C LEU A 432 25.06 10.92 1.62
N THR A 433 24.93 11.62 0.49
CA THR A 433 26.04 11.79 -0.46
C THR A 433 26.51 13.23 -0.66
N ASP A 434 25.66 14.22 -0.38
CA ASP A 434 25.96 15.62 -0.65
C ASP A 434 26.75 16.22 0.52
N ALA A 435 27.94 16.74 0.25
CA ALA A 435 28.79 17.42 1.22
C ALA A 435 28.17 18.74 1.72
N ASP A 436 27.28 19.36 0.96
CA ASP A 436 26.64 20.64 1.30
C ASP A 436 25.24 20.47 1.91
N SER A 437 24.72 19.23 2.02
CA SER A 437 23.44 18.99 2.70
C SER A 437 23.52 19.43 4.17
N ALA A 438 22.64 20.34 4.59
CA ALA A 438 22.58 20.83 5.97
C ALA A 438 22.26 19.72 6.98
N VAL A 439 21.44 18.74 6.58
CA VAL A 439 21.16 17.53 7.37
C VAL A 439 22.12 16.44 6.91
N LYS A 440 22.81 15.80 7.85
CA LYS A 440 23.75 14.72 7.61
C LYS A 440 23.28 13.43 8.26
N ALA A 441 23.50 12.31 7.58
CA ALA A 441 23.49 11.01 8.23
C ALA A 441 24.81 10.79 8.97
N VAL A 442 24.72 10.47 10.26
CA VAL A 442 25.87 10.25 11.13
C VAL A 442 25.76 8.85 11.70
N GLN A 443 26.76 8.01 11.40
CA GLN A 443 26.93 6.72 12.05
C GLN A 443 27.50 6.93 13.46
N ASP A 444 27.04 6.14 14.42
CA ASP A 444 27.54 6.15 15.81
C ASP A 444 27.52 7.55 16.46
N PHE A 445 26.45 8.34 16.21
CA PHE A 445 26.27 9.65 16.81
C PHE A 445 26.21 9.51 18.33
N LYS A 446 27.13 10.19 19.03
CA LYS A 446 27.28 10.09 20.49
C LYS A 446 26.24 10.93 21.23
N VAL A 447 25.55 10.29 22.17
CA VAL A 447 24.61 10.89 23.11
C VAL A 447 24.96 10.37 24.50
N GLY A 448 25.74 11.14 25.26
CA GLY A 448 26.34 10.65 26.51
C GLY A 448 27.27 9.46 26.24
N GLU A 449 27.04 8.36 26.97
CA GLU A 449 27.77 7.08 26.81
C GLU A 449 27.20 6.19 25.68
N ASP A 450 26.04 6.57 25.13
CA ASP A 450 25.35 5.83 24.09
C ASP A 450 25.70 6.34 22.68
N THR A 451 25.61 5.46 21.69
CA THR A 451 25.65 5.84 20.26
C THR A 451 24.36 5.44 19.51
N LEU A 452 23.99 6.18 18.47
CA LEU A 452 22.90 5.81 17.57
C LEU A 452 23.14 6.33 16.14
N GLY A 453 22.58 5.66 15.14
CA GLY A 453 22.48 6.21 13.78
C GLY A 453 21.50 7.38 13.73
N ALA A 454 22.00 8.58 13.44
CA ALA A 454 21.21 9.81 13.51
C ALA A 454 21.14 10.54 12.16
N LEU A 455 20.01 11.19 11.90
CA LEU A 455 20.00 12.35 11.01
C LEU A 455 20.16 13.61 11.87
N ALA A 456 21.20 14.41 11.59
CA ALA A 456 21.57 15.54 12.43
C ALA A 456 21.81 16.82 11.62
N ILE A 457 21.57 17.97 12.25
CA ILE A 457 21.84 19.31 11.73
C ILE A 457 22.47 20.16 12.82
N ARG A 458 23.48 20.95 12.47
CA ARG A 458 24.06 21.96 13.35
C ARG A 458 23.38 23.30 13.13
N SER A 459 23.29 24.09 14.18
CA SER A 459 22.63 25.38 14.19
C SER A 459 23.40 26.36 15.04
N SER A 460 23.51 27.60 14.57
CA SER A 460 23.94 28.72 15.41
C SER A 460 22.85 29.10 16.41
N ALA A 461 23.20 29.83 17.47
CA ALA A 461 22.22 30.30 18.46
C ALA A 461 21.03 31.08 17.87
N GLN A 462 21.21 31.74 16.71
CA GLN A 462 20.19 32.58 16.06
C GLN A 462 19.23 31.79 15.14
N GLU A 463 19.56 30.54 14.79
CA GLU A 463 18.85 29.77 13.75
C GLU A 463 18.20 28.49 14.30
N LYS A 464 18.06 28.38 15.63
CA LYS A 464 17.58 27.18 16.33
C LYS A 464 16.27 26.62 15.75
N ASP A 465 15.25 27.48 15.62
CA ASP A 465 13.94 27.06 15.09
C ASP A 465 13.99 26.67 13.61
N ALA A 466 14.76 27.40 12.80
CA ALA A 466 14.93 27.11 11.38
C ALA A 466 15.63 25.76 11.17
N ALA A 467 16.66 25.44 11.95
CA ALA A 467 17.36 24.18 11.88
C ALA A 467 16.48 23.00 12.31
N LYS A 468 15.72 23.15 13.40
CA LYS A 468 14.74 22.16 13.87
C LYS A 468 13.68 21.88 12.80
N ASP A 469 13.08 22.92 12.23
CA ASP A 469 12.06 22.76 11.20
C ASP A 469 12.63 22.14 9.92
N LYS A 470 13.87 22.50 9.56
CA LYS A 470 14.58 21.90 8.43
C LYS A 470 14.83 20.40 8.64
N LEU A 471 15.24 19.99 9.84
CA LEU A 471 15.43 18.58 10.18
C LEU A 471 14.13 17.80 10.06
N ILE A 472 13.05 18.29 10.71
CA ILE A 472 11.74 17.64 10.69
C ILE A 472 11.23 17.50 9.26
N GLN A 473 11.24 18.59 8.48
CA GLN A 473 10.77 18.57 7.08
C GLN A 473 11.59 17.59 6.23
N THR A 474 12.91 17.54 6.43
CA THR A 474 13.79 16.63 5.69
C THR A 474 13.48 15.18 6.03
N CYS A 475 13.40 14.84 7.32
CA CYS A 475 13.09 13.49 7.77
C CYS A 475 11.68 13.03 7.33
N VAL A 476 10.66 13.89 7.44
CA VAL A 476 9.29 13.60 6.99
C VAL A 476 9.26 13.36 5.47
N ARG A 477 9.98 14.17 4.69
CA ARG A 477 10.05 14.00 3.24
C ARG A 477 10.72 12.67 2.88
N ILE A 478 11.80 12.29 3.55
CA ILE A 478 12.43 10.96 3.36
C ILE A 478 11.43 9.84 3.67
N CYS A 479 10.70 9.94 4.79
CA CYS A 479 9.69 8.96 5.16
C CYS A 479 8.63 8.81 4.06
N LYS A 480 8.13 9.93 3.51
CA LYS A 480 7.16 9.93 2.40
C LYS A 480 7.72 9.29 1.14
N GLU A 481 8.90 9.72 0.68
CA GLU A 481 9.54 9.21 -0.54
C GLU A 481 9.74 7.69 -0.46
N ILE A 482 10.24 7.19 0.67
CA ILE A 482 10.46 5.75 0.85
C ILE A 482 9.13 5.00 0.97
N ASN A 483 8.13 5.56 1.67
CA ASN A 483 6.83 4.90 1.85
C ASN A 483 6.06 4.73 0.53
N THR A 484 6.07 5.74 -0.34
CA THR A 484 5.27 5.76 -1.57
C THR A 484 5.82 4.89 -2.69
N THR A 485 7.11 4.53 -2.68
CA THR A 485 7.72 3.70 -3.74
C THR A 485 7.73 2.21 -3.40
N ASN A 486 7.35 1.35 -4.36
CA ASN A 486 7.50 -0.11 -4.25
C ASN A 486 8.92 -0.61 -4.56
N HIS A 487 9.75 0.22 -5.18
CA HIS A 487 11.11 -0.12 -5.60
C HIS A 487 12.11 -0.15 -4.43
N LEU A 488 11.79 0.50 -3.30
CA LEU A 488 12.60 0.46 -2.08
C LEU A 488 11.98 -0.44 -1.00
N ALA A 489 11.37 -1.56 -1.40
CA ALA A 489 10.63 -2.44 -0.50
C ALA A 489 11.45 -2.94 0.72
N ILE A 490 12.75 -3.20 0.53
CA ILE A 490 13.65 -3.59 1.63
C ILE A 490 13.81 -2.42 2.62
N TRP A 491 14.09 -1.22 2.12
CA TRP A 491 14.28 -0.03 2.96
C TRP A 491 13.01 0.42 3.67
N ARG A 492 11.83 0.21 3.07
CA ARG A 492 10.55 0.41 3.76
C ARG A 492 10.38 -0.49 4.98
N ARG A 493 10.98 -1.68 4.99
CA ARG A 493 10.96 -2.55 6.19
C ARG A 493 11.69 -1.86 7.34
N TYR A 494 12.84 -1.26 7.07
CA TYR A 494 13.61 -0.52 8.06
C TYR A 494 12.99 0.84 8.41
N LEU A 495 12.23 1.45 7.49
CA LEU A 495 11.45 2.65 7.79
C LEU A 495 10.47 2.43 8.97
N ARG A 496 10.05 1.19 9.23
CA ARG A 496 9.21 0.84 10.40
C ARG A 496 9.90 1.07 11.75
N THR A 497 11.22 1.23 11.80
CA THR A 497 11.95 1.59 13.02
C THR A 497 12.03 3.10 13.23
N VAL A 498 11.60 3.89 12.23
CA VAL A 498 11.69 5.35 12.19
C VAL A 498 10.30 5.97 12.21
N TRP A 499 9.38 5.44 11.42
CA TRP A 499 7.99 5.87 11.32
C TRP A 499 7.06 4.75 11.74
N LEU A 500 6.54 4.85 12.96
CA LEU A 500 5.53 3.94 13.51
C LEU A 500 4.15 4.29 12.96
N HIS A 501 3.95 4.02 11.67
CA HIS A 501 2.75 4.35 10.90
C HIS A 501 1.47 3.85 11.58
N ASN A 502 0.38 4.64 11.53
CA ASN A 502 -0.89 4.31 12.16
C ASN A 502 -1.84 3.50 11.28
#